data_AF-A0A914C3T7-F1
#
_entry.id   AF-A0A914C3T7-F1
#
_cell.length_a   1.000
_cell.length_b   1.000
_cell.length_c   1.000
_cell.angle_alpha   90.00
_cell.angle_beta   90.00
_cell.angle_gamma   90.00
#
_symmetry.space_group_name_H-M   'P 1'
#
loop_
_entity.id
_entity.type
_entity.pdbx_description
1 polymer ?
#
loop_
_entity_poly.entity_id
_entity_poly.type
_entity_poly.pdbx_seq_one_letter_code
_entity_poly.pdbx_strand_id
1 'polypeptide(L)'
;MKPVRYIPDRDMEVWLCNSIMRVWVASLLFYITIYAFCELLRYIVSKYVQKDSYAATILNELIGTVQICAPMFDVNFVLANYGLRGVLIEIAFIELCNAILIRDAMADPCPLIMGWTKGNVSSNRLFSILSVQFTAAYFAYIIARLYWSIGLHPMHSEILTEERCEADLTVAIIYGSLVEAIGTFAGKASEVFLEERLVNPKVVTVVQSFMAGFITILGIGLTGMYGNPIVAWACTFNCGDVPHLSHFIVYWIAPLVAWKAADRFLHSNEEEEKKEVDVKKEE
;
A
#
# COMPACT_ATOMS: atom_id res chain seq x y z
N MET A 1 -19.05 -52.37 21.30
CA MET A 1 -19.62 -51.06 21.69
C MET A 1 -18.67 -50.40 22.67
N LYS A 2 -18.02 -49.29 22.29
CA LYS A 2 -17.21 -48.46 23.20
C LYS A 2 -18.11 -47.35 23.75
N PRO A 3 -17.92 -46.89 25.00
CA PRO A 3 -18.77 -45.86 25.58
C PRO A 3 -18.45 -44.50 24.95
N VAL A 4 -19.51 -43.77 24.57
CA VAL A 4 -19.45 -42.38 24.14
C VAL A 4 -19.07 -41.53 25.36
N ARG A 5 -17.91 -40.90 25.30
CA ARG A 5 -17.40 -40.01 26.34
C ARG A 5 -18.10 -38.66 26.14
N TYR A 6 -18.97 -38.27 27.07
CA TYR A 6 -19.61 -36.94 27.08
C TYR A 6 -18.52 -35.90 27.41
N ILE A 7 -18.21 -35.03 26.45
CA ILE A 7 -17.31 -33.88 26.64
C ILE A 7 -18.21 -32.71 27.06
N PRO A 8 -17.99 -32.09 28.23
CA PRO A 8 -18.88 -31.03 28.72
C PRO A 8 -18.68 -29.72 27.94
N ASP A 9 -19.79 -28.99 27.76
CA ASP A 9 -20.07 -27.70 27.07
C ASP A 9 -19.05 -26.54 27.14
N ARG A 10 -17.88 -26.72 27.73
CA ARG A 10 -16.90 -25.64 27.95
C ARG A 10 -16.33 -25.09 26.64
N ASP A 11 -16.26 -25.90 25.59
CA ASP A 11 -15.80 -25.47 24.27
C ASP A 11 -16.84 -24.61 23.55
N MET A 12 -18.12 -24.79 23.84
CA MET A 12 -19.21 -24.04 23.19
C MET A 12 -19.39 -22.65 23.82
N GLU A 13 -19.19 -22.49 25.12
CA GLU A 13 -19.17 -21.16 25.77
C GLU A 13 -17.96 -20.32 25.34
N VAL A 14 -16.79 -20.93 25.14
CA VAL A 14 -15.62 -20.24 24.58
C VAL A 14 -15.84 -19.87 23.12
N TRP A 15 -16.51 -20.72 22.33
CA TRP A 15 -16.87 -20.43 20.94
C TRP A 15 -17.93 -19.32 20.83
N LEU A 16 -18.93 -19.32 21.71
CA LEU A 16 -19.96 -18.28 21.80
C LEU A 16 -19.40 -16.93 22.29
N CYS A 17 -18.38 -16.94 23.15
CA CYS A 17 -17.70 -15.72 23.59
C CYS A 17 -16.71 -15.17 22.54
N ASN A 18 -16.17 -16.03 21.67
CA ASN A 18 -15.21 -15.67 20.61
C ASN A 18 -15.87 -15.24 19.28
N SER A 19 -17.20 -15.16 19.19
CA SER A 19 -17.92 -14.80 17.94
C SER A 19 -18.43 -13.35 17.86
N ILE A 20 -17.92 -12.42 18.68
CA ILE A 20 -18.58 -11.11 18.84
C ILE A 20 -18.11 -10.06 17.82
N MET A 21 -16.83 -10.07 17.42
CA MET A 21 -16.31 -9.05 16.50
C MET A 21 -16.36 -9.55 15.05
N ARG A 22 -17.12 -8.84 14.21
CA ARG A 22 -17.12 -9.12 12.76
C ARG A 22 -15.75 -8.78 12.18
N VAL A 23 -15.29 -9.55 11.19
CA VAL A 23 -14.00 -9.36 10.49
C VAL A 23 -13.80 -7.89 10.07
N TRP A 24 -14.78 -7.27 9.41
CA TRP A 24 -14.67 -5.87 8.99
C TRP A 24 -14.49 -4.88 10.16
N VAL A 25 -15.00 -5.20 11.36
CA VAL A 25 -14.81 -4.37 12.56
C VAL A 25 -13.37 -4.51 13.06
N ALA A 26 -12.82 -5.73 13.06
CA ALA A 26 -11.44 -5.98 13.46
C ALA A 26 -10.45 -5.23 12.55
N SER A 27 -10.66 -5.32 11.24
CA SER A 27 -9.91 -4.60 10.21
C SER A 27 -10.02 -3.08 10.36
N LEU A 28 -11.24 -2.56 10.52
CA LEU A 28 -11.46 -1.11 10.70
C LEU A 28 -10.78 -0.59 11.96
N LEU A 29 -10.84 -1.32 13.07
CA LEU A 29 -10.12 -0.96 14.30
C LEU A 29 -8.61 -0.97 14.10
N PHE A 30 -8.08 -1.92 13.31
CA PHE A 30 -6.67 -1.96 12.96
C PHE A 30 -6.26 -0.70 12.21
N TYR A 31 -6.97 -0.36 11.13
CA TYR A 31 -6.67 0.83 10.34
C TYR A 31 -6.78 2.10 11.19
N ILE A 32 -7.87 2.27 11.96
CA ILE A 32 -8.05 3.44 12.84
C ILE A 32 -6.87 3.56 13.81
N THR A 33 -6.42 2.45 14.38
CA THR A 33 -5.28 2.44 15.30
C THR A 33 -4.00 2.90 14.60
N ILE A 34 -3.71 2.39 13.41
CA ILE A 34 -2.54 2.79 12.61
C ILE A 34 -2.61 4.27 12.25
N TYR A 35 -3.71 4.74 11.65
CA TYR A 35 -3.85 6.13 11.23
C TYR A 35 -3.82 7.11 12.42
N ALA A 36 -4.48 6.76 13.54
CA ALA A 36 -4.44 7.59 14.75
C ALA A 36 -3.03 7.66 15.35
N PHE A 37 -2.30 6.53 15.37
CA PHE A 37 -0.92 6.49 15.83
C PHE A 37 -0.01 7.35 14.94
N CYS A 38 -0.11 7.21 13.62
CA CYS A 38 0.67 8.01 12.68
C CYS A 38 0.35 9.51 12.78
N GLU A 39 -0.93 9.88 12.91
CA GLU A 39 -1.31 11.30 13.08
C GLU A 39 -0.81 11.88 14.42
N LEU A 40 -0.83 11.09 15.50
CA LEU A 40 -0.24 11.49 16.78
C LEU A 40 1.27 11.74 16.62
N LEU A 41 1.99 10.85 15.94
CA LEU A 41 3.42 11.05 15.67
C LEU A 41 3.68 12.29 14.81
N ARG A 42 2.90 12.51 13.73
CA ARG A 42 3.04 13.73 12.91
C ARG A 42 2.76 14.99 13.72
N TYR A 43 1.78 14.96 14.61
CA TYR A 43 1.52 16.08 15.52
C TYR A 43 2.73 16.35 16.44
N ILE A 44 3.32 15.31 17.03
CA ILE A 44 4.55 15.44 17.85
C ILE A 44 5.69 16.03 17.01
N VAL A 45 5.94 15.51 15.79
CA VAL A 45 6.96 16.04 14.88
C VAL A 45 6.72 17.52 14.60
N SER A 46 5.48 17.91 14.27
CA SER A 46 5.14 19.31 13.98
C SER A 46 5.33 20.26 15.17
N LYS A 47 5.25 19.73 16.39
CA LYS A 47 5.39 20.50 17.63
C LYS A 47 6.84 20.68 18.07
N TYR A 48 7.67 19.67 17.85
CA TYR A 48 9.03 19.60 18.43
C TYR A 48 10.16 19.70 17.41
N VAL A 49 9.88 19.55 16.11
CA VAL A 49 10.88 19.60 15.03
C VAL A 49 10.64 20.83 14.18
N GLN A 50 11.72 21.52 13.78
CA GLN A 50 11.61 22.69 12.92
C GLN A 50 10.89 22.32 11.61
N LYS A 51 9.86 23.10 11.27
CA LYS A 51 9.10 22.96 10.02
C LYS A 51 10.05 23.05 8.81
N ASP A 52 9.80 22.21 7.81
CA ASP A 52 10.55 22.13 6.54
C ASP A 52 12.05 21.76 6.70
N SER A 53 12.47 21.34 7.89
CA SER A 53 13.82 20.81 8.09
C SER A 53 13.97 19.41 7.47
N TYR A 54 15.20 19.05 7.10
CA TYR A 54 15.50 17.71 6.61
C TYR A 54 15.14 16.61 7.62
N ALA A 55 15.28 16.91 8.92
CA ALA A 55 14.85 16.00 9.99
C ALA A 55 13.33 15.78 9.97
N ALA A 56 12.53 16.83 9.78
CA ALA A 56 11.08 16.71 9.64
C ALA A 56 10.71 15.88 8.39
N THR A 57 11.41 16.06 7.26
CA THR A 57 11.21 15.22 6.06
C THR A 57 11.46 13.74 6.36
N ILE A 58 12.59 13.41 6.99
CA ILE A 58 12.95 12.02 7.34
C ILE A 58 11.91 11.39 8.28
N LEU A 59 11.48 12.13 9.31
CA LEU A 59 10.48 11.63 10.26
C LEU A 59 9.10 11.46 9.62
N ASN A 60 8.67 12.41 8.79
CA ASN A 60 7.41 12.28 8.06
C ASN A 60 7.45 11.13 7.06
N GLU A 61 8.59 10.89 6.40
CA GLU A 61 8.76 9.74 5.52
C GLU A 61 8.61 8.43 6.30
N LEU A 62 9.28 8.31 7.45
CA LEU A 62 9.15 7.13 8.32
C LEU A 62 7.68 6.87 8.69
N ILE A 63 6.97 7.91 9.13
CA ILE A 63 5.56 7.81 9.54
C ILE A 63 4.65 7.49 8.35
N GLY A 64 4.89 8.13 7.20
CA GLY A 64 4.12 7.91 5.97
C GLY A 64 4.27 6.50 5.44
N THR A 65 5.49 5.96 5.41
CA THR A 65 5.72 4.57 4.98
C THR A 65 5.12 3.56 5.95
N VAL A 66 5.18 3.78 7.27
CA VAL A 66 4.43 2.94 8.23
C VAL A 66 2.92 2.99 7.95
N GLN A 67 2.38 4.18 7.70
CA GLN A 67 0.96 4.38 7.42
C GLN A 67 0.49 3.64 6.17
N ILE A 68 1.27 3.65 5.08
CA ILE A 68 0.91 2.90 3.87
C ILE A 68 1.08 1.40 4.09
N CYS A 69 2.23 0.96 4.63
CA CYS A 69 2.55 -0.46 4.67
C CYS A 69 1.74 -1.25 5.71
N ALA A 70 1.48 -0.68 6.89
CA ALA A 70 0.87 -1.45 7.98
C ALA A 70 -0.55 -1.96 7.68
N PRO A 71 -1.48 -1.16 7.11
CA PRO A 71 -2.81 -1.64 6.73
C PRO A 71 -2.79 -2.76 5.69
N MET A 72 -1.78 -2.80 4.82
CA MET A 72 -1.70 -3.77 3.72
C MET A 72 -1.53 -5.22 4.18
N PHE A 73 -1.04 -5.43 5.41
CA PHE A 73 -0.96 -6.76 6.01
C PHE A 73 -2.34 -7.39 6.29
N ASP A 74 -3.42 -6.61 6.27
CA ASP A 74 -4.79 -7.09 6.54
C ASP A 74 -5.57 -7.47 5.26
N VAL A 75 -5.01 -7.20 4.08
CA VAL A 75 -5.72 -7.36 2.79
C VAL A 75 -6.07 -8.81 2.51
N ASN A 76 -5.13 -9.73 2.74
CA ASN A 76 -5.38 -11.17 2.55
C ASN A 76 -6.40 -11.70 3.58
N PHE A 77 -6.46 -11.09 4.77
CA PHE A 77 -7.46 -11.41 5.79
C PHE A 77 -8.87 -11.01 5.34
N VAL A 78 -9.04 -9.81 4.76
CA VAL A 78 -10.30 -9.37 4.18
C VAL A 78 -10.66 -10.19 2.94
N LEU A 79 -9.69 -10.50 2.08
CA LEU A 79 -9.89 -11.32 0.87
C LEU A 79 -10.47 -12.69 1.20
N ALA A 80 -9.93 -13.38 2.22
CA ALA A 80 -10.40 -14.70 2.64
C ALA A 80 -11.86 -14.72 3.11
N ASN A 81 -12.37 -13.60 3.64
CA ASN A 81 -13.68 -13.52 4.28
C ASN A 81 -14.77 -12.84 3.43
N TYR A 82 -14.38 -11.88 2.59
CA TYR A 82 -15.29 -11.05 1.81
C TYR A 82 -15.01 -11.07 0.31
N GLY A 83 -13.95 -11.77 -0.12
CA GLY A 83 -13.55 -11.88 -1.51
C GLY A 83 -13.18 -10.54 -2.13
N LEU A 84 -13.17 -10.50 -3.47
CA LEU A 84 -12.76 -9.31 -4.23
C LEU A 84 -13.60 -8.07 -3.93
N ARG A 85 -14.86 -8.23 -3.55
CA ARG A 85 -15.73 -7.09 -3.19
C ARG A 85 -15.29 -6.43 -1.87
N GLY A 86 -14.84 -7.23 -0.91
CA GLY A 86 -14.28 -6.73 0.34
C GLY A 86 -13.00 -5.95 0.09
N VAL A 87 -12.05 -6.56 -0.65
CA VAL A 87 -10.78 -5.93 -1.01
C VAL A 87 -10.98 -4.62 -1.77
N LEU A 88 -11.92 -4.56 -2.72
CA LEU A 88 -12.22 -3.32 -3.44
C LEU A 88 -12.57 -2.17 -2.47
N ILE A 89 -13.44 -2.43 -1.50
CA ILE A 89 -13.90 -1.42 -0.53
C ILE A 89 -12.77 -1.08 0.45
N GLU A 90 -12.04 -2.09 0.92
CA GLU A 90 -10.91 -1.95 1.83
C GLU A 90 -9.79 -1.11 1.22
N ILE A 91 -9.29 -1.48 0.04
CA ILE A 91 -8.21 -0.76 -0.63
C ILE A 91 -8.68 0.66 -0.99
N ALA A 92 -9.90 0.84 -1.49
CA ALA A 92 -10.42 2.18 -1.74
C ALA A 92 -10.49 3.04 -0.46
N PHE A 93 -10.80 2.44 0.68
CA PHE A 93 -10.79 3.14 1.97
C PHE A 93 -9.37 3.48 2.44
N ILE A 94 -8.43 2.53 2.36
CA ILE A 94 -7.02 2.72 2.73
C ILE A 94 -6.39 3.82 1.86
N GLU A 95 -6.58 3.75 0.55
CA GLU A 95 -6.05 4.73 -0.41
C GLU A 95 -6.68 6.11 -0.22
N LEU A 96 -7.97 6.20 0.13
CA LEU A 96 -8.61 7.46 0.47
C LEU A 96 -8.01 8.07 1.75
N CYS A 97 -7.79 7.24 2.77
CA CYS A 97 -7.15 7.69 4.01
C CYS A 97 -5.71 8.14 3.75
N ASN A 98 -4.96 7.40 2.95
CA ASN A 98 -3.59 7.76 2.56
C ASN A 98 -3.56 9.08 1.81
N ALA A 99 -4.39 9.26 0.79
CA ALA A 99 -4.42 10.50 0.01
C ALA A 99 -4.76 11.75 0.85
N ILE A 100 -5.55 11.58 1.93
CA ILE A 100 -5.92 12.69 2.82
C ILE A 100 -4.86 12.93 3.91
N LEU A 101 -4.25 11.87 4.46
CA LEU A 101 -3.46 11.93 5.69
C LEU A 101 -1.94 11.83 5.48
N ILE A 102 -1.46 11.44 4.30
CA ILE A 102 -0.02 11.20 4.09
C ILE A 102 0.85 12.47 4.10
N ARG A 103 0.25 13.62 3.78
CA ARG A 103 0.89 14.95 3.75
C ARG A 103 2.13 14.96 2.85
N ASP A 104 3.29 15.34 3.39
CA ASP A 104 4.54 15.56 2.63
C ASP A 104 5.40 14.30 2.46
N ALA A 105 4.94 13.14 2.96
CA ALA A 105 5.67 11.88 2.82
C ALA A 105 5.46 11.29 1.42
N MET A 106 6.53 10.79 0.80
CA MET A 106 6.43 10.13 -0.51
C MET A 106 5.92 8.70 -0.34
N ALA A 107 6.51 7.97 0.62
CA ALA A 107 6.18 6.60 0.97
C ALA A 107 6.13 5.60 -0.21
N ASP A 108 6.80 5.95 -1.30
CA ASP A 108 6.91 5.16 -2.53
C ASP A 108 8.32 5.39 -3.13
N PRO A 109 9.09 4.31 -3.38
CA PRO A 109 10.37 4.39 -4.09
C PRO A 109 10.28 4.91 -5.53
N CYS A 110 9.16 4.69 -6.22
CA CYS A 110 9.00 5.06 -7.62
C CYS A 110 9.15 6.58 -7.88
N PRO A 111 8.34 7.47 -7.27
CA PRO A 111 8.51 8.92 -7.46
C PRO A 111 9.87 9.42 -6.98
N LEU A 112 10.47 8.79 -5.95
CA LEU A 112 11.79 9.16 -5.42
C LEU A 112 12.90 8.87 -6.44
N ILE A 113 12.90 7.66 -7.01
CA ILE A 113 13.87 7.26 -8.02
C ILE A 113 13.64 8.07 -9.31
N MET A 114 12.40 8.31 -9.72
CA MET A 114 12.10 9.15 -10.87
C MET A 114 12.63 10.58 -10.67
N GLY A 115 12.41 11.19 -9.51
CA GLY A 115 12.97 12.49 -9.16
C GLY A 115 14.51 12.53 -9.21
N TRP A 116 15.17 11.44 -8.80
CA TRP A 116 16.62 11.29 -8.91
C TRP A 116 17.07 11.18 -10.37
N THR A 117 16.40 10.37 -11.20
CA THR A 117 16.74 10.24 -12.64
C THR A 117 16.58 11.54 -13.43
N LYS A 118 15.69 12.44 -12.99
CA LYS A 118 15.49 13.78 -13.56
C LYS A 118 16.47 14.84 -13.00
N GLY A 119 17.29 14.51 -12.01
CA GLY A 119 18.19 15.44 -11.35
C GLY A 119 17.55 16.34 -10.28
N ASN A 120 16.27 16.11 -9.94
CA ASN A 120 15.54 16.89 -8.93
C ASN A 120 15.86 16.44 -7.49
N VAL A 121 16.35 15.21 -7.32
CA VAL A 121 16.72 14.62 -6.02
C VAL A 121 18.20 14.27 -6.05
N SER A 122 18.96 14.70 -5.03
CA SER A 122 20.38 14.34 -4.91
C SER A 122 20.54 12.87 -4.50
N SER A 123 21.66 12.24 -4.89
CA SER A 123 21.95 10.83 -4.53
C SER A 123 21.94 10.60 -3.02
N ASN A 124 22.47 11.54 -2.22
CA ASN A 124 22.46 11.43 -0.77
C ASN A 124 21.03 11.41 -0.20
N ARG A 125 20.13 12.23 -0.77
CA ARG A 125 18.72 12.26 -0.37
C ARG A 125 18.01 10.98 -0.78
N LEU A 126 18.25 10.47 -1.99
CA LEU A 126 17.72 9.18 -2.46
C LEU A 126 18.07 8.06 -1.47
N PHE A 127 19.35 7.86 -1.18
CA PHE A 127 19.78 6.78 -0.27
C PHE A 127 19.26 6.95 1.14
N SER A 128 19.20 8.18 1.66
CA SER A 128 18.67 8.45 3.00
C SER A 128 17.18 8.12 3.11
N ILE A 129 16.37 8.63 2.18
CA ILE A 129 14.92 8.42 2.17
C ILE A 129 14.60 6.94 1.93
N LEU A 130 15.28 6.29 0.98
CA LEU A 130 15.06 4.87 0.72
C LEU A 130 15.42 3.99 1.93
N SER A 131 16.50 4.30 2.66
CA SER A 131 16.85 3.59 3.90
C SER A 131 15.78 3.76 4.98
N VAL A 132 15.20 4.95 5.08
CA VAL A 132 14.09 5.23 6.00
C VAL A 132 12.83 4.47 5.60
N GLN A 133 12.51 4.40 4.31
CA GLN A 133 11.38 3.63 3.79
C GLN A 133 11.53 2.13 4.14
N PHE A 134 12.71 1.52 3.94
CA PHE A 134 12.96 0.14 4.35
C PHE A 134 12.82 -0.07 5.87
N THR A 135 13.35 0.86 6.66
CA THR A 135 13.24 0.81 8.13
C THR A 135 11.78 0.90 8.58
N ALA A 136 11.01 1.82 7.99
CA ALA A 136 9.59 2.00 8.25
C ALA A 136 8.76 0.79 7.82
N ALA A 137 9.05 0.20 6.66
CA ALA A 137 8.38 -1.02 6.19
C ALA A 137 8.58 -2.19 7.16
N TYR A 138 9.79 -2.36 7.70
CA TYR A 138 10.06 -3.35 8.73
C TYR A 138 9.32 -3.04 10.05
N PHE A 139 9.25 -1.77 10.47
CA PHE A 139 8.44 -1.38 11.61
C PHE A 139 6.94 -1.57 11.39
N ALA A 140 6.43 -1.38 10.17
CA ALA A 140 5.04 -1.64 9.83
C ALA A 140 4.68 -3.11 10.09
N TYR A 141 5.53 -4.04 9.67
CA TYR A 141 5.38 -5.47 9.98
C TYR A 141 5.34 -5.73 11.49
N ILE A 142 6.27 -5.15 12.25
CA ILE A 142 6.31 -5.32 13.72
C ILE A 142 5.03 -4.75 14.35
N ILE A 143 4.60 -3.56 13.96
CA ILE A 143 3.41 -2.91 14.49
C ILE A 143 2.15 -3.74 14.19
N ALA A 144 2.01 -4.26 12.96
CA ALA A 144 0.92 -5.14 12.58
C ALA A 144 0.87 -6.38 13.48
N ARG A 145 2.01 -7.06 13.67
CA ARG A 145 2.09 -8.22 14.55
C ARG A 145 1.82 -7.90 16.02
N LEU A 146 2.31 -6.77 16.52
CA LEU A 146 2.01 -6.32 17.88
C LEU A 146 0.52 -6.06 18.06
N TYR A 147 -0.13 -5.44 17.07
CA TYR A 147 -1.56 -5.20 17.09
C TYR A 147 -2.34 -6.52 17.10
N TRP A 148 -2.00 -7.45 16.21
CA TRP A 148 -2.61 -8.78 16.19
C TRP A 148 -2.42 -9.54 17.49
N SER A 149 -1.32 -9.29 18.22
CA SER A 149 -1.01 -9.99 19.48
C SER A 149 -1.94 -9.60 20.64
N ILE A 150 -2.70 -8.50 20.47
CA ILE A 150 -3.77 -8.11 21.39
C ILE A 150 -4.92 -9.15 21.37
N GLY A 151 -5.04 -9.95 20.31
CA GLY A 151 -6.01 -11.04 20.24
C GLY A 151 -7.46 -10.57 20.07
N LEU A 152 -7.69 -9.43 19.41
CA LEU A 152 -9.05 -8.88 19.18
C LEU A 152 -9.94 -9.77 18.30
N HIS A 153 -9.33 -10.63 17.46
CA HIS A 153 -10.04 -11.59 16.61
C HIS A 153 -9.24 -12.91 16.52
N PRO A 154 -9.87 -14.09 16.58
CA PRO A 154 -9.17 -15.38 16.54
C PRO A 154 -8.24 -15.56 15.35
N MET A 155 -8.68 -15.20 14.14
CA MET A 155 -7.85 -15.31 12.92
C MET A 155 -6.58 -14.45 12.96
N HIS A 156 -6.55 -13.29 13.64
CA HIS A 156 -5.29 -12.54 13.83
C HIS A 156 -4.28 -13.36 14.64
N SER A 157 -4.77 -14.20 15.56
CA SER A 157 -3.91 -15.08 16.34
C SER A 157 -3.40 -16.25 15.50
N GLU A 158 -4.20 -16.75 14.56
CA GLU A 158 -3.78 -17.79 13.61
C GLU A 158 -2.63 -17.28 12.73
N ILE A 159 -2.78 -16.10 12.10
CA ILE A 159 -1.74 -15.45 11.28
C ILE A 159 -0.44 -15.25 12.09
N LEU A 160 -0.54 -14.91 13.38
CA LEU A 160 0.64 -14.75 14.23
C LEU A 160 1.42 -16.02 14.51
N THR A 161 0.72 -17.16 14.50
CA THR A 161 1.30 -18.49 14.77
C THR A 161 1.85 -19.17 13.51
N GLU A 162 1.57 -18.63 12.34
CA GLU A 162 2.18 -19.09 11.09
C GLU A 162 3.68 -18.81 11.10
N GLU A 163 4.48 -19.86 10.98
CA GLU A 163 5.94 -19.75 10.94
C GLU A 163 6.46 -19.22 9.59
N ARG A 164 5.62 -19.27 8.55
CA ARG A 164 5.96 -18.90 7.17
C ARG A 164 4.81 -18.13 6.54
N CYS A 165 5.11 -17.01 5.89
CA CYS A 165 4.18 -16.31 5.04
C CYS A 165 4.17 -16.91 3.62
N GLU A 166 3.01 -16.86 2.96
CA GLU A 166 2.85 -17.26 1.56
C GLU A 166 3.23 -16.12 0.61
N ALA A 167 3.70 -16.46 -0.59
CA ALA A 167 4.01 -15.48 -1.62
C ALA A 167 2.77 -15.16 -2.45
N ASP A 168 2.47 -13.87 -2.65
CA ASP A 168 1.35 -13.45 -3.51
C ASP A 168 1.67 -13.59 -5.02
N LEU A 169 2.94 -13.79 -5.38
CA LEU A 169 3.33 -14.06 -6.77
C LEU A 169 3.01 -15.51 -7.14
N THR A 170 1.85 -15.71 -7.77
CA THR A 170 1.34 -17.03 -8.16
C THR A 170 1.62 -17.38 -9.63
N VAL A 171 2.12 -16.43 -10.42
CA VAL A 171 2.42 -16.57 -11.84
C VAL A 171 3.91 -16.51 -12.14
N ALA A 172 4.30 -16.93 -13.35
CA ALA A 172 5.69 -16.82 -13.78
C ALA A 172 6.14 -15.35 -13.86
N ILE A 173 7.42 -15.14 -13.56
CA ILE A 173 8.06 -13.81 -13.36
C ILE A 173 7.67 -12.80 -14.45
N ILE A 174 7.75 -13.18 -15.73
CA ILE A 174 7.42 -12.28 -16.85
C ILE A 174 5.96 -11.82 -16.78
N TYR A 175 5.03 -12.74 -16.50
CA TYR A 175 3.62 -12.38 -16.36
C TYR A 175 3.38 -11.50 -15.14
N GLY A 176 4.04 -11.82 -14.01
CA GLY A 176 3.96 -10.99 -12.81
C GLY A 176 4.47 -9.57 -13.04
N SER A 177 5.63 -9.41 -13.70
CA SER A 177 6.16 -8.10 -14.09
C SER A 177 5.19 -7.34 -15.00
N LEU A 178 4.53 -8.01 -15.94
CA LEU A 178 3.54 -7.36 -16.82
C LEU A 178 2.32 -6.88 -16.03
N VAL A 179 1.80 -7.69 -15.09
CA VAL A 179 0.67 -7.31 -14.24
C VAL A 179 1.02 -6.07 -13.41
N GLU A 180 2.14 -6.09 -12.69
CA GLU A 180 2.59 -4.96 -11.88
C GLU A 180 2.84 -3.70 -12.73
N ALA A 181 3.49 -3.83 -13.89
CA ALA A 181 3.76 -2.71 -14.77
C ALA A 181 2.48 -2.10 -15.36
N ILE A 182 1.56 -2.93 -15.87
CA ILE A 182 0.30 -2.46 -16.45
C ILE A 182 -0.57 -1.81 -15.39
N GLY A 183 -0.71 -2.43 -14.21
CA GLY A 183 -1.49 -1.87 -13.11
C GLY A 183 -0.94 -0.52 -12.64
N THR A 184 0.39 -0.44 -12.44
CA THR A 184 1.06 0.80 -12.04
C THR A 184 0.89 1.90 -13.09
N PHE A 185 1.08 1.57 -14.38
CA PHE A 185 0.88 2.52 -15.48
C PHE A 185 -0.57 3.00 -15.55
N ALA A 186 -1.54 2.09 -15.44
CA ALA A 186 -2.96 2.43 -15.45
C ALA A 186 -3.35 3.34 -14.29
N GLY A 187 -2.81 3.09 -13.09
CA GLY A 187 -2.99 3.96 -11.94
C GLY A 187 -2.48 5.37 -12.20
N LYS A 188 -1.24 5.50 -12.70
CA LYS A 188 -0.66 6.81 -13.02
C LYS A 188 -1.38 7.52 -14.17
N ALA A 189 -1.79 6.78 -15.20
CA ALA A 189 -2.58 7.32 -16.30
C ALA A 189 -3.93 7.85 -15.80
N SER A 190 -4.63 7.08 -14.96
CA SER A 190 -5.91 7.51 -14.38
C SER A 190 -5.77 8.78 -13.54
N GLU A 191 -4.68 8.94 -12.79
CA GLU A 191 -4.39 10.15 -12.02
C GLU A 191 -4.32 11.38 -12.95
N VAL A 192 -3.47 11.33 -13.98
CA VAL A 192 -3.31 12.42 -14.95
C VAL A 192 -4.63 12.76 -15.64
N PHE A 193 -5.34 11.74 -16.16
CA PHE A 193 -6.61 11.95 -16.84
C PHE A 193 -7.69 12.56 -15.92
N LEU A 194 -7.73 12.18 -14.64
CA LEU A 194 -8.71 12.71 -13.70
C LEU A 194 -8.37 14.14 -13.29
N GLU A 195 -7.09 14.46 -13.07
CA GLU A 195 -6.62 15.81 -12.75
C GLU A 195 -6.90 16.81 -13.88
N GLU A 196 -6.76 16.39 -15.15
CA GLU A 196 -7.08 17.24 -16.30
C GLU A 196 -8.59 17.49 -16.47
N ARG A 197 -9.43 16.47 -16.17
CA ARG A 197 -10.86 16.50 -16.49
C ARG A 197 -11.73 17.03 -15.36
N LEU A 198 -11.32 16.83 -14.11
CA LEU A 198 -12.14 17.16 -12.95
C LEU A 198 -11.54 18.35 -12.19
N VAL A 199 -12.34 19.38 -12.02
CA VAL A 199 -11.92 20.60 -11.32
C VAL A 199 -11.90 20.41 -9.79
N ASN A 200 -12.70 19.49 -9.25
CA ASN A 200 -12.81 19.31 -7.79
C ASN A 200 -11.78 18.28 -7.29
N PRO A 201 -10.74 18.70 -6.56
CA PRO A 201 -9.67 17.80 -6.11
C PRO A 201 -10.18 16.72 -5.16
N LYS A 202 -11.24 16.99 -4.36
CA LYS A 202 -11.83 15.98 -3.48
C LYS A 202 -12.49 14.84 -4.27
N VAL A 203 -13.10 15.17 -5.42
CA VAL A 203 -13.71 14.17 -6.30
C VAL A 203 -12.62 13.34 -6.98
N VAL A 204 -11.54 13.98 -7.46
CA VAL A 204 -10.36 13.29 -8.00
C VAL A 204 -9.82 12.29 -6.98
N THR A 205 -9.60 12.72 -5.73
CA THR A 205 -9.11 11.84 -4.67
C THR A 205 -10.01 10.62 -4.47
N VAL A 206 -11.33 10.83 -4.31
CA VAL A 206 -12.26 9.71 -4.11
C VAL A 206 -12.25 8.74 -5.29
N VAL A 207 -12.35 9.26 -6.52
CA VAL A 207 -12.37 8.42 -7.72
C VAL A 207 -11.04 7.66 -7.87
N GLN A 208 -9.91 8.32 -7.62
CA GLN A 208 -8.58 7.71 -7.69
C GLN A 208 -8.42 6.58 -6.68
N SER A 209 -8.92 6.73 -5.45
CA SER A 209 -8.89 5.67 -4.45
C SER A 209 -9.71 4.44 -4.88
N PHE A 210 -10.89 4.65 -5.48
CA PHE A 210 -11.68 3.55 -6.06
C PHE A 210 -11.00 2.92 -7.28
N MET A 211 -10.32 3.71 -8.12
CA MET A 211 -9.54 3.20 -9.25
C MET A 211 -8.37 2.33 -8.78
N ALA A 212 -7.67 2.73 -7.72
CA ALA A 212 -6.62 1.92 -7.11
C ALA A 212 -7.19 0.58 -6.63
N GLY A 213 -8.28 0.59 -5.87
CA GLY A 213 -8.95 -0.66 -5.45
C GLY A 213 -9.41 -1.53 -6.62
N PHE A 214 -9.91 -0.92 -7.70
CA PHE A 214 -10.32 -1.64 -8.90
C PHE A 214 -9.13 -2.29 -9.62
N ILE A 215 -8.02 -1.58 -9.76
CA ILE A 215 -6.78 -2.12 -10.34
C ILE A 215 -6.26 -3.28 -9.46
N THR A 216 -6.24 -3.09 -8.13
CA THR A 216 -5.79 -4.13 -7.19
C THR A 216 -6.58 -5.42 -7.35
N ILE A 217 -7.92 -5.39 -7.39
CA ILE A 217 -8.71 -6.63 -7.52
C ILE A 217 -8.50 -7.36 -8.86
N LEU A 218 -8.04 -6.67 -9.91
CA LEU A 218 -7.72 -7.30 -11.20
C LEU A 218 -6.42 -8.11 -11.15
N GLY A 219 -5.45 -7.70 -10.33
CA GLY A 219 -4.14 -8.33 -10.23
C GLY A 219 -3.86 -9.08 -8.93
N ILE A 220 -4.71 -8.95 -7.91
CA ILE A 220 -4.45 -9.47 -6.55
C ILE A 220 -4.17 -10.97 -6.53
N GLY A 221 -4.91 -11.77 -7.30
CA GLY A 221 -4.69 -13.21 -7.36
C GLY A 221 -3.44 -13.65 -8.13
N LEU A 222 -2.75 -12.73 -8.81
CA LEU A 222 -1.57 -13.01 -9.64
C LEU A 222 -0.27 -12.54 -8.97
N THR A 223 -0.29 -11.35 -8.36
CA THR A 223 0.90 -10.72 -7.75
C THR A 223 0.62 -10.02 -6.43
N GLY A 224 -0.63 -9.95 -5.96
CA GLY A 224 -1.06 -9.02 -4.93
C GLY A 224 -1.38 -7.61 -5.46
N MET A 225 -0.88 -7.25 -6.65
CA MET A 225 -1.04 -5.95 -7.32
C MET A 225 -0.71 -4.78 -6.39
N TYR A 226 0.55 -4.72 -5.97
CA TYR A 226 1.02 -3.74 -5.00
C TYR A 226 1.26 -2.37 -5.62
N GLY A 227 1.85 -2.31 -6.82
CA GLY A 227 2.16 -1.06 -7.53
C GLY A 227 3.15 -0.10 -6.83
N ASN A 228 3.50 -0.38 -5.58
CA ASN A 228 4.46 0.34 -4.75
C ASN A 228 5.55 -0.64 -4.26
N PRO A 229 6.82 -0.45 -4.68
CA PRO A 229 7.89 -1.39 -4.34
C PRO A 229 8.14 -1.57 -2.84
N ILE A 230 7.95 -0.54 -2.01
CA ILE A 230 8.20 -0.67 -0.57
C ILE A 230 7.09 -1.44 0.14
N VAL A 231 5.84 -1.30 -0.32
CA VAL A 231 4.72 -2.09 0.19
C VAL A 231 4.88 -3.56 -0.16
N ALA A 232 5.22 -3.85 -1.42
CA ALA A 232 5.51 -5.21 -1.86
C ALA A 232 6.69 -5.81 -1.07
N TRP A 233 7.73 -5.02 -0.79
CA TRP A 233 8.84 -5.47 0.04
C TRP A 233 8.38 -5.77 1.48
N ALA A 234 7.55 -4.93 2.07
CA ALA A 234 7.04 -5.14 3.43
C ALA A 234 6.21 -6.43 3.54
N CYS A 235 5.34 -6.68 2.55
CA CYS A 235 4.32 -7.73 2.63
C CYS A 235 4.80 -9.09 2.12
N THR A 236 5.69 -9.12 1.12
CA THR A 236 6.00 -10.38 0.39
C THR A 236 7.48 -10.75 0.32
N PHE A 237 8.39 -9.86 0.76
CA PHE A 237 9.81 -10.20 0.73
C PHE A 237 10.13 -11.32 1.74
N ASN A 238 10.87 -12.35 1.30
CA ASN A 238 11.13 -13.60 2.03
C ASN A 238 9.89 -14.47 2.32
N CYS A 239 8.75 -14.20 1.67
CA CYS A 239 7.59 -15.08 1.73
C CYS A 239 7.60 -16.13 0.63
N GLY A 240 7.14 -17.34 0.96
CA GLY A 240 7.19 -18.51 0.07
C GLY A 240 8.59 -18.84 -0.45
N ASP A 241 8.63 -19.52 -1.60
CA ASP A 241 9.87 -19.96 -2.26
C ASP A 241 10.26 -19.06 -3.45
N VAL A 242 9.84 -17.80 -3.45
CA VAL A 242 10.15 -16.84 -4.53
C VAL A 242 11.60 -16.36 -4.41
N PRO A 243 12.46 -16.54 -5.43
CA PRO A 243 13.83 -16.03 -5.39
C PRO A 243 13.85 -14.51 -5.22
N HIS A 244 14.76 -13.98 -4.40
CA HIS A 244 14.83 -12.53 -4.14
C HIS A 244 14.99 -11.70 -5.42
N LEU A 245 15.78 -12.18 -6.38
CA LEU A 245 15.93 -11.50 -7.67
C LEU A 245 14.60 -11.40 -8.42
N SER A 246 13.78 -12.46 -8.38
CA SER A 246 12.45 -12.46 -8.99
C SER A 246 11.53 -11.45 -8.32
N HIS A 247 11.59 -11.33 -6.99
CA HIS A 247 10.86 -10.29 -6.25
C HIS A 247 11.24 -8.88 -6.72
N PHE A 248 12.53 -8.56 -6.79
CA PHE A 248 12.98 -7.26 -7.30
C PHE A 248 12.60 -7.01 -8.76
N ILE A 249 12.66 -8.03 -9.63
CA ILE A 249 12.26 -7.87 -11.04
C ILE A 249 10.77 -7.53 -11.16
N VAL A 250 9.91 -8.22 -10.41
CA VAL A 250 8.45 -8.05 -10.47
C VAL A 250 8.00 -6.76 -9.78
N TYR A 251 8.43 -6.55 -8.53
CA TYR A 251 7.87 -5.51 -7.68
C TYR A 251 8.68 -4.21 -7.64
N TRP A 252 9.90 -4.18 -8.17
CA TRP A 252 10.72 -2.95 -8.21
C TRP A 252 10.95 -2.48 -9.64
N ILE A 253 11.53 -3.34 -10.49
CA ILE A 253 11.87 -2.95 -11.86
C ILE A 253 10.61 -2.69 -12.68
N ALA A 254 9.60 -3.53 -12.59
CA ALA A 254 8.39 -3.38 -13.40
C ALA A 254 7.60 -2.09 -13.09
N PRO A 255 7.31 -1.74 -11.82
CA PRO A 255 6.69 -0.47 -11.48
C PRO A 255 7.54 0.75 -11.85
N LEU A 256 8.88 0.69 -11.70
CA LEU A 256 9.78 1.78 -12.13
C LEU A 256 9.74 2.02 -13.65
N VAL A 257 9.71 0.94 -14.43
CA VAL A 257 9.57 1.03 -15.89
C VAL A 257 8.21 1.63 -16.26
N ALA A 258 7.14 1.24 -15.57
CA ALA A 258 5.80 1.78 -15.77
C ALA A 258 5.73 3.29 -15.46
N TRP A 259 6.32 3.72 -14.34
CA TRP A 259 6.43 5.15 -14.00
C TRP A 259 7.17 5.95 -15.06
N LYS A 260 8.32 5.44 -15.54
CA LYS A 260 9.09 6.09 -16.61
C LYS A 260 8.33 6.15 -17.92
N ALA A 261 7.55 5.11 -18.24
CA ALA A 261 6.70 5.09 -19.43
C ALA A 261 5.56 6.12 -19.30
N ALA A 262 4.85 6.13 -18.16
CA ALA A 262 3.78 7.09 -17.88
C ALA A 262 4.28 8.54 -17.99
N ASP A 263 5.41 8.83 -17.36
CA ASP A 263 6.04 10.15 -17.41
C ASP A 263 6.33 10.61 -18.85
N ARG A 264 6.81 9.69 -19.70
CA ARG A 264 7.13 10.00 -21.09
C ARG A 264 5.89 10.16 -21.96
N PHE A 265 4.89 9.30 -21.82
CA PHE A 265 3.73 9.26 -22.71
C PHE A 265 2.62 10.23 -22.33
N LEU A 266 2.49 10.57 -21.05
CA LEU A 266 1.42 11.45 -20.58
C LEU A 266 1.84 12.92 -20.64
N HIS A 267 3.06 13.25 -20.22
CA HIS A 267 3.54 14.64 -20.28
C HIS A 267 4.01 15.08 -21.68
N SER A 268 4.38 14.16 -22.59
CA SER A 268 4.64 14.55 -23.99
C SER A 268 3.40 15.13 -24.66
N ASN A 269 2.22 14.59 -24.33
CA ASN A 269 0.95 15.02 -24.92
C ASN A 269 0.54 16.41 -24.39
N GLU A 270 0.80 16.71 -23.11
CA GLU A 270 0.54 18.04 -22.53
C GLU A 270 1.38 19.15 -23.18
N GLU A 271 2.66 18.87 -23.51
CA GLU A 271 3.53 19.84 -24.19
C GLU A 271 3.12 20.07 -25.64
N GLU A 272 2.64 19.03 -26.33
CA GLU A 272 2.11 19.13 -27.69
C GLU A 272 0.78 19.90 -27.73
N GLU A 273 -0.15 19.61 -26.82
CA GLU A 273 -1.42 20.34 -26.72
C GLU A 273 -1.22 21.83 -26.36
N LYS A 274 -0.29 22.15 -25.44
CA LYS A 274 0.04 23.54 -25.11
C LYS A 274 0.60 24.30 -26.31
N LYS A 275 1.49 23.66 -27.08
CA LYS A 275 2.03 24.25 -28.32
C LYS A 275 0.94 24.51 -29.36
N GLU A 276 -0.01 23.59 -29.54
CA GLU A 276 -1.14 23.82 -30.46
C GLU A 276 -2.09 24.94 -30.00
N VAL A 277 -2.32 25.09 -28.70
CA VAL A 277 -3.17 26.15 -28.15
C VAL A 277 -2.50 27.52 -28.27
N ASP A 278 -1.18 27.62 -28.06
CA ASP A 278 -0.46 28.88 -28.19
C ASP A 278 -0.33 29.31 -29.66
N VAL A 279 -0.10 28.38 -30.60
CA VAL A 279 -0.14 28.67 -32.05
C VAL A 279 -1.50 29.22 -32.48
N LYS A 280 -2.61 28.70 -31.94
CA LYS A 280 -3.97 29.20 -32.25
C LYS A 280 -4.32 30.55 -31.60
N LYS A 281 -3.53 31.06 -30.66
CA LYS A 281 -3.72 32.39 -30.05
C LYS A 281 -2.92 33.49 -30.77
N GLU A 282 -1.94 33.10 -31.59
CA GLU A 282 -1.10 34.02 -32.36
C GLU A 282 -1.62 34.29 -33.79
N GLU A 283 -2.68 33.58 -34.22
CA GLU A 283 -3.46 33.82 -35.44
C GLU A 283 -4.72 34.68 -35.18
#